data_AF-A0A956KDT3-F1
#
_entry.id   AF-A0A956KDT3-F1
#
_cell.length_a   1.000
_cell.length_b   1.000
_cell.length_c   1.000
_cell.angle_alpha   90.00
_cell.angle_beta   90.00
_cell.angle_gamma   90.00
#
_symmetry.space_group_name_H-M   'P 1'
#
loop_
_entity.id
_entity.type
_entity.pdbx_description
1 polymer ?
#
loop_
_entity_poly.entity_id
_entity_poly.type
_entity_poly.pdbx_seq_one_letter_code
_entity_poly.pdbx_strand_id
1 'polypeptide(L)'
;MVALACAAGGHEVARGTAAPLAAGEGYLALYVDSDRPVQVIQFVRRDQGLLFEAYDFPAGGHLRIYRTQAVEHCVYIVGFAPSSQYTAYDLHKCFAVREGALNYPGHIVFRQQGGVGETEFGVFELRPDDAALQAELRAGWPGLTP
;
A
#
# COMPACT_ATOMS: atom_id res chain seq x y z
N MET A 1 -28.78 -18.26 7.51
CA MET A 1 -28.45 -16.88 7.09
C MET A 1 -27.09 -16.93 6.44
N VAL A 2 -27.02 -16.75 5.12
CA VAL A 2 -25.76 -16.66 4.40
C VAL A 2 -25.30 -15.21 4.55
N ALA A 3 -24.33 -14.98 5.43
CA ALA A 3 -23.61 -13.71 5.43
C ALA A 3 -22.85 -13.65 4.11
N LEU A 4 -23.31 -12.78 3.21
CA LEU A 4 -22.51 -12.33 2.08
C LEU A 4 -21.27 -11.67 2.66
N ALA A 5 -20.17 -12.43 2.79
CA ALA A 5 -18.86 -11.86 2.98
C ALA A 5 -18.51 -11.17 1.66
N CYS A 6 -18.87 -9.88 1.55
CA CYS A 6 -18.21 -9.02 0.59
C CYS A 6 -16.71 -9.13 0.87
N ALA A 7 -15.96 -9.79 -0.02
CA ALA A 7 -14.51 -9.66 -0.06
C ALA A 7 -14.26 -8.15 -0.26
N ALA A 8 -13.92 -7.37 0.78
CA ALA A 8 -12.75 -7.42 1.64
C ALA A 8 -11.47 -7.15 0.83
N GLY A 9 -11.47 -6.02 0.13
CA GLY A 9 -10.28 -5.42 -0.43
C GLY A 9 -10.05 -4.07 0.23
N GLY A 10 -8.98 -3.97 1.03
CA GLY A 10 -8.37 -2.73 1.52
C GLY A 10 -9.28 -1.50 1.67
N HIS A 11 -9.71 -1.18 2.89
CA HIS A 11 -10.41 0.08 3.16
C HIS A 11 -9.45 1.12 3.71
N GLU A 12 -9.34 2.28 3.06
CA GLU A 12 -8.53 3.38 3.58
C GLU A 12 -9.10 3.87 4.93
N VAL A 13 -8.21 4.02 5.91
CA VAL A 13 -8.53 4.47 7.26
C VAL A 13 -8.26 5.97 7.33
N ALA A 14 -9.33 6.75 7.50
CA ALA A 14 -9.23 8.18 7.62
C ALA A 14 -8.28 8.58 8.77
N ARG A 15 -7.51 9.65 8.56
CA ARG A 15 -6.62 10.20 9.58
C ARG A 15 -7.39 10.54 10.86
N GLY A 16 -6.77 10.31 12.00
CA GLY A 16 -7.36 10.54 13.33
C GLY A 16 -8.39 9.49 13.75
N THR A 17 -8.64 8.46 12.93
CA THR A 17 -9.57 7.37 13.26
C THR A 17 -8.84 6.05 13.45
N ALA A 18 -9.31 5.24 14.39
CA ALA A 18 -8.92 3.84 14.53
C ALA A 18 -10.18 3.00 14.28
N ALA A 19 -10.36 2.57 13.02
CA ALA A 19 -11.52 1.76 12.64
C ALA A 19 -11.29 0.32 13.13
N PRO A 20 -12.18 -0.28 13.94
CA PRO A 20 -11.93 -1.60 14.53
C PRO A 20 -11.60 -2.65 13.45
N LEU A 21 -10.62 -3.51 13.75
CA LEU A 21 -10.25 -4.65 12.93
C LEU A 21 -11.22 -5.80 13.17
N ALA A 22 -11.68 -6.44 12.10
CA ALA A 22 -12.32 -7.75 12.18
C ALA A 22 -11.27 -8.84 12.44
N ALA A 23 -11.74 -10.04 12.82
CA ALA A 23 -10.87 -11.21 12.92
C ALA A 23 -10.22 -11.50 11.55
N GLY A 24 -8.92 -11.73 11.55
CA GLY A 24 -8.11 -11.93 10.34
C GLY A 24 -7.78 -10.65 9.58
N GLU A 25 -7.94 -9.46 10.15
CA GLU A 25 -7.52 -8.19 9.55
C GLU A 25 -6.31 -7.57 10.29
N GLY A 26 -5.56 -6.75 9.55
CA GLY A 26 -4.52 -5.87 10.09
C GLY A 26 -4.54 -4.51 9.39
N TYR A 27 -3.77 -3.56 9.91
CA TYR A 27 -3.54 -2.30 9.21
C TYR A 27 -2.27 -2.39 8.37
N LEU A 28 -2.30 -1.77 7.20
CA LEU A 28 -1.18 -1.58 6.30
C LEU A 28 -0.90 -0.09 6.16
N ALA A 29 0.25 0.34 6.65
CA ALA A 29 0.81 1.65 6.36
C ALA A 29 1.52 1.61 5.00
N LEU A 30 1.02 2.37 4.05
CA LEU A 30 1.53 2.45 2.70
C LEU A 30 2.12 3.84 2.47
N TYR A 31 3.44 3.92 2.37
CA TYR A 31 4.14 5.14 1.99
C TYR A 31 4.54 5.08 0.52
N VAL A 32 4.02 6.00 -0.29
CA VAL A 32 4.34 6.11 -1.72
C VAL A 32 5.03 7.43 -1.96
N ASP A 33 6.22 7.39 -2.53
CA ASP A 33 6.97 8.58 -2.96
C ASP A 33 7.21 8.48 -4.46
N SER A 34 6.63 9.39 -5.23
CA SER A 34 6.70 9.38 -6.70
C SER A 34 7.00 10.76 -7.25
N ASP A 35 7.76 10.85 -8.33
CA ASP A 35 7.98 12.13 -9.04
C ASP A 35 6.75 12.60 -9.85
N ARG A 36 5.81 11.68 -10.11
CA ARG A 36 4.54 11.93 -10.80
C ARG A 36 3.36 11.27 -10.07
N PRO A 37 2.10 11.70 -10.33
CA PRO A 37 0.94 11.08 -9.70
C PRO A 37 0.79 9.59 -10.06
N VAL A 38 0.59 8.76 -9.03
CA VAL A 38 0.25 7.33 -9.18
C VAL A 38 -1.27 7.21 -9.10
N GLN A 39 -1.86 6.71 -10.18
CA GLN A 39 -3.31 6.53 -10.28
C GLN A 39 -3.78 5.30 -9.50
N VAL A 40 -3.05 4.19 -9.57
CA VAL A 40 -3.44 2.93 -8.93
C VAL A 40 -2.23 2.09 -8.56
N ILE A 41 -2.30 1.40 -7.43
CA ILE A 41 -1.39 0.34 -7.02
C ILE A 41 -2.24 -0.88 -6.69
N GLN A 42 -2.03 -1.98 -7.41
CA GLN A 42 -2.73 -3.24 -7.19
C GLN A 42 -1.92 -4.14 -6.26
N PHE A 43 -2.58 -4.58 -5.19
CA PHE A 43 -2.05 -5.58 -4.27
C PHE A 43 -2.72 -6.92 -4.53
N VAL A 44 -1.92 -7.94 -4.76
CA VAL A 44 -2.38 -9.31 -5.04
C VAL A 44 -1.83 -10.28 -4.01
N ARG A 45 -2.46 -11.44 -3.88
CA ARG A 45 -1.86 -12.62 -3.26
C ARG A 45 -1.51 -13.61 -4.37
N ARG A 46 -0.29 -14.17 -4.36
CA ARG A 46 0.23 -15.01 -5.46
C ARG A 46 -0.72 -16.14 -5.88
N ASP A 47 -1.43 -16.75 -4.93
CA ASP A 47 -2.33 -17.88 -5.13
C ASP A 47 -3.82 -17.49 -5.17
N GLN A 48 -4.17 -16.23 -4.90
CA GLN A 48 -5.56 -15.81 -4.68
C GLN A 48 -5.99 -14.64 -5.58
N GLY A 49 -5.06 -14.00 -6.31
CA GLY A 49 -5.35 -12.89 -7.20
C GLY A 49 -5.44 -11.55 -6.47
N LEU A 50 -6.21 -10.60 -7.02
CA LEU A 50 -6.34 -9.25 -6.50
C LEU A 50 -6.92 -9.23 -5.08
N LEU A 51 -6.21 -8.59 -4.15
CA LEU A 51 -6.67 -8.31 -2.80
C LEU A 51 -7.37 -6.96 -2.76
N PHE A 52 -6.65 -5.89 -3.10
CA PHE A 52 -7.20 -4.54 -3.13
C PHE A 52 -6.37 -3.59 -4.01
N GLU A 53 -6.91 -2.40 -4.21
CA GLU A 53 -6.28 -1.35 -4.99
C GLU A 53 -6.21 -0.06 -4.17
N ALA A 54 -5.06 0.61 -4.23
CA ALA A 54 -4.86 1.93 -3.64
C ALA A 54 -4.78 2.97 -4.77
N TYR A 55 -5.55 4.05 -4.65
CA TYR A 55 -5.78 4.97 -5.76
C TYR A 55 -5.28 6.39 -5.50
N ASP A 56 -5.04 7.15 -6.57
CA ASP A 56 -4.91 8.60 -6.58
C ASP A 56 -3.85 9.16 -5.61
N PHE A 57 -2.63 8.63 -5.63
CA PHE A 57 -1.50 9.23 -4.91
C PHE A 57 -0.95 10.42 -5.73
N PRO A 58 -0.91 11.64 -5.16
CA PRO A 58 -0.24 12.75 -5.81
C PRO A 58 1.27 12.50 -5.94
N ALA A 59 1.94 13.32 -6.74
CA ALA A 59 3.40 13.36 -6.71
C ALA A 59 3.92 13.79 -5.33
N GLY A 60 5.14 13.38 -4.98
CA GLY A 60 5.75 13.51 -3.67
C GLY A 60 5.51 12.28 -2.78
N GLY A 61 5.92 12.39 -1.52
CA GLY A 61 5.75 11.37 -0.49
C GLY A 61 4.39 11.46 0.22
N HIS A 62 3.64 10.37 0.23
CA HIS A 62 2.30 10.27 0.82
C HIS A 62 2.16 9.00 1.65
N LEU A 63 1.71 9.16 2.89
CA LEU A 63 1.38 8.06 3.79
C LEU A 63 -0.13 7.84 3.84
N ARG A 64 -0.57 6.59 3.66
CA ARG A 64 -1.96 6.18 3.86
C ARG A 64 -2.03 4.89 4.66
N ILE A 65 -3.14 4.71 5.38
CA ILE A 65 -3.41 3.49 6.14
C ILE A 65 -4.57 2.76 5.49
N TYR A 66 -4.43 1.46 5.31
CA TYR A 66 -5.50 0.58 4.85
C TYR A 66 -5.79 -0.48 5.90
N ARG A 67 -7.07 -0.81 6.10
CA ARG A 67 -7.47 -2.06 6.75
C ARG A 67 -7.57 -3.14 5.68
N THR A 68 -6.81 -4.22 5.85
CA THR A 68 -6.76 -5.31 4.88
C THR A 68 -6.67 -6.67 5.59
N GLN A 69 -6.82 -7.74 4.84
CA GLN A 69 -6.68 -9.11 5.35
C GLN A 69 -5.27 -9.35 5.89
N ALA A 70 -5.13 -10.19 6.92
CA ALA A 70 -3.85 -10.57 7.49
C ALA A 70 -3.19 -11.70 6.66
N VAL A 71 -2.76 -11.36 5.45
CA VAL A 71 -2.18 -12.29 4.47
C VAL A 71 -0.94 -11.69 3.80
N GLU A 72 -0.26 -12.50 2.97
CA GLU A 72 0.78 -12.00 2.07
C GLU A 72 0.17 -11.06 1.01
N HIS A 73 0.74 -9.88 0.88
CA HIS A 73 0.41 -8.89 -0.15
C HIS A 73 1.63 -8.70 -1.04
N CYS A 74 1.44 -8.80 -2.35
CA CYS A 74 2.44 -8.52 -3.37
C CYS A 74 1.99 -7.32 -4.19
N VAL A 75 2.89 -6.38 -4.45
CA VAL A 75 2.64 -5.30 -5.41
C VAL A 75 2.69 -5.91 -6.82
N TYR A 76 1.66 -5.68 -7.63
CA TYR A 76 1.54 -6.30 -8.96
C TYR A 76 1.59 -5.28 -10.10
N ILE A 77 0.61 -4.38 -10.14
CA ILE A 77 0.48 -3.37 -11.20
C ILE A 77 0.47 -2.00 -10.57
N VAL A 78 1.20 -1.07 -11.19
CA VAL A 78 1.14 0.36 -10.87
C VAL A 78 0.74 1.11 -12.13
N GLY A 79 -0.32 1.90 -12.03
CA GLY A 79 -0.77 2.79 -13.08
C GLY A 79 -0.48 4.24 -12.72
N PHE A 80 0.01 5.02 -13.68
CA PHE A 80 0.33 6.44 -13.50
C PHE A 80 -0.67 7.34 -14.22
N ALA A 81 -0.77 8.61 -13.82
CA ALA A 81 -1.56 9.61 -14.55
C ALA A 81 -0.64 10.64 -15.26
N PRO A 82 -1.09 11.30 -16.34
CA PRO A 82 -2.33 11.11 -17.10
C PRO A 82 -2.25 10.01 -18.18
N SER A 83 -1.06 9.46 -18.41
CA SER A 83 -0.84 8.37 -19.35
C SER A 83 -1.21 7.04 -18.69
N SER A 84 -2.16 6.27 -19.24
CA SER A 84 -2.52 4.91 -18.77
C SER A 84 -1.38 3.87 -18.97
N GLN A 85 -0.16 4.24 -18.59
CA GLN A 85 0.99 3.39 -18.54
C GLN A 85 0.85 2.52 -17.29
N TYR A 86 0.85 1.22 -17.51
CA TYR A 86 0.86 0.23 -16.45
C TYR A 86 2.22 -0.45 -16.46
N THR A 87 2.91 -0.38 -15.32
CA THR A 87 4.12 -1.16 -15.11
C THR A 87 3.77 -2.35 -14.24
N ALA A 88 3.95 -3.55 -14.78
CA ALA A 88 3.92 -4.77 -13.99
C ALA A 88 5.23 -4.85 -13.21
N TYR A 89 5.15 -4.82 -11.89
CA TYR A 89 6.30 -5.04 -11.03
C TYR A 89 6.48 -6.53 -10.81
N ASP A 90 7.75 -6.95 -10.85
CA ASP A 90 8.13 -8.34 -10.69
C ASP A 90 7.59 -8.88 -9.35
N LEU A 91 7.14 -10.14 -9.40
CA LEU A 91 6.37 -10.90 -8.39
C LEU A 91 7.10 -11.11 -7.05
N HIS A 92 8.16 -10.36 -6.78
CA HIS A 92 9.12 -10.53 -5.69
C HIS A 92 9.00 -9.47 -4.60
N LYS A 93 8.14 -8.45 -4.74
CA LYS A 93 7.89 -7.46 -3.67
C LYS A 93 6.63 -7.81 -2.91
N CYS A 94 6.76 -8.83 -2.05
CA CYS A 94 5.70 -9.29 -1.18
C CYS A 94 6.03 -9.01 0.29
N PHE A 95 5.02 -8.75 1.10
CA PHE A 95 5.12 -8.56 2.54
C PHE A 95 3.89 -9.15 3.24
N ALA A 96 4.03 -9.52 4.50
CA ALA A 96 2.93 -10.07 5.28
C ALA A 96 2.26 -8.95 6.11
N VAL A 97 0.93 -8.92 6.10
CA VAL A 97 0.14 -8.14 7.06
C VAL A 97 -0.20 -9.07 8.22
N ARG A 98 0.23 -8.70 9.44
CA ARG A 98 -0.10 -9.42 10.67
C ARG A 98 -1.45 -8.96 11.19
N GLU A 99 -2.22 -9.93 11.69
CA GLU A 99 -3.51 -9.69 12.32
C GLU A 99 -3.36 -8.80 13.56
N GLY A 100 -4.28 -7.85 13.73
CA GLY A 100 -4.34 -6.99 14.91
C GLY A 100 -3.26 -5.89 15.00
N ALA A 101 -2.35 -5.81 14.02
CA ALA A 101 -1.17 -4.95 14.09
C ALA A 101 -1.14 -3.87 12.99
N LEU A 102 -0.37 -2.82 13.23
CA LEU A 102 0.02 -1.84 12.21
C LEU A 102 1.28 -2.31 11.48
N ASN A 103 1.10 -2.71 10.23
CA ASN A 103 2.17 -3.24 9.41
C ASN A 103 2.72 -2.12 8.53
N TYR A 104 3.98 -1.77 8.72
CA TYR A 104 4.70 -0.87 7.85
C TYR A 104 5.80 -1.62 7.11
N PRO A 105 5.55 -2.12 5.89
CA PRO A 105 6.56 -2.88 5.19
C PRO A 105 7.67 -1.92 4.70
N GLY A 106 7.33 -0.75 4.14
CA GLY A 106 8.34 0.20 3.72
C GLY A 106 7.82 1.29 2.78
N HIS A 107 8.75 1.88 2.06
CA HIS A 107 8.54 2.93 1.08
C HIS A 107 8.42 2.30 -0.32
N ILE A 108 7.41 2.72 -1.07
CA ILE A 108 7.34 2.47 -2.50
C ILE A 108 7.79 3.75 -3.21
N VAL A 109 8.96 3.73 -3.83
CA VAL A 109 9.59 4.91 -4.41
C VAL A 109 9.61 4.80 -5.93
N PHE A 110 8.84 5.61 -6.65
CA PHE A 110 8.83 5.65 -8.12
C PHE A 110 9.65 6.81 -8.65
N ARG A 111 10.54 6.53 -9.62
CA ARG A 111 11.41 7.53 -10.27
C ARG A 111 11.46 7.27 -11.78
N GLN A 112 11.34 8.32 -12.57
CA GLN A 112 11.56 8.29 -14.01
C GLN A 112 13.06 8.10 -14.30
N GLN A 113 13.44 7.03 -14.98
CA GLN A 113 14.77 6.89 -15.57
C GLN A 113 14.69 7.25 -17.05
N GLY A 114 15.42 8.29 -17.47
CA GLY A 114 15.38 8.82 -18.83
C GLY A 114 15.85 7.81 -19.87
N GLY A 115 14.94 7.41 -20.76
CA GLY A 115 15.22 6.58 -21.92
C GLY A 115 14.01 6.55 -22.87
N VAL A 116 14.27 6.60 -24.19
CA VAL A 116 13.24 6.42 -25.21
C VAL A 116 12.70 4.99 -25.08
N GLY A 117 11.48 4.83 -24.57
CA GLY A 117 10.91 3.54 -24.16
C GLY A 117 10.54 3.41 -22.67
N GLU A 118 10.63 4.50 -21.90
CA GLU A 118 9.97 4.77 -20.60
C GLU A 118 9.72 3.53 -19.72
N THR A 119 10.80 2.96 -19.18
CA THR A 119 10.68 2.02 -18.05
C THR A 119 10.80 2.82 -16.76
N GLU A 120 9.70 2.97 -16.04
CA GLU A 120 9.69 3.55 -14.70
C GLU A 120 10.09 2.48 -13.69
N PHE A 121 11.09 2.77 -12.85
CA PHE A 121 11.53 1.86 -11.80
C PHE A 121 11.02 2.36 -10.45
N GLY A 122 10.12 1.59 -9.88
CA GLY A 122 9.72 1.61 -8.48
C GLY A 122 10.73 0.85 -7.64
N VAL A 123 11.45 1.54 -6.77
CA VAL A 123 12.24 0.94 -5.71
C VAL A 123 11.33 0.76 -4.50
N PHE A 124 10.98 -0.50 -4.23
CA PHE A 124 10.41 -0.85 -2.93
C PHE A 124 11.55 -1.01 -1.92
N GLU A 125 11.66 -0.04 -1.02
CA GLU A 125 12.66 -0.02 0.04
C GLU A 125 11.96 -0.25 1.38
N LEU A 126 12.24 -1.39 2.01
CA LEU A 126 11.84 -1.63 3.39
C LEU A 126 12.70 -0.74 4.29
N ARG A 127 12.13 0.35 4.82
CA ARG A 127 12.77 1.20 5.84
C ARG A 127 12.03 1.09 7.18
N PRO A 128 12.20 -0.02 7.92
CA PRO A 128 11.51 -0.22 9.18
C PRO A 128 11.85 0.86 10.24
N ASP A 129 12.99 1.53 10.11
CA ASP A 129 13.56 2.45 11.11
C ASP A 129 13.39 3.95 10.79
N ASP A 130 12.49 4.33 9.86
CA ASP A 130 12.25 5.75 9.56
C ASP A 130 11.52 6.46 10.72
N ALA A 131 12.29 7.06 11.61
CA ALA A 131 11.79 7.72 12.82
C ALA A 131 10.82 8.87 12.52
N ALA A 132 10.99 9.58 11.40
CA ALA A 132 10.10 10.67 11.00
C ALA A 132 8.74 10.11 10.61
N LEU A 133 8.72 9.02 9.85
CA LEU A 133 7.48 8.37 9.45
C LEU A 133 6.79 7.67 10.61
N GLN A 134 7.55 7.02 11.50
CA GLN A 134 7.00 6.46 12.74
C GLN A 134 6.39 7.54 13.65
N ALA A 135 6.92 8.77 13.62
CA ALA A 135 6.31 9.91 14.31
C ALA A 135 5.04 10.39 13.59
N GLU A 136 5.05 10.45 12.25
CA GLU A 136 3.88 10.80 11.44
C GLU A 136 2.73 9.79 11.62
N LEU A 137 3.04 8.48 11.63
CA LEU A 137 2.09 7.41 11.90
C LEU A 137 1.42 7.58 13.26
N ARG A 138 2.23 7.77 14.32
CA ARG A 138 1.73 7.98 15.68
C ARG A 138 0.92 9.27 15.82
N ALA A 139 1.30 10.34 15.13
CA ALA A 139 0.58 11.61 15.14
C ALA A 139 -0.74 11.54 14.35
N GLY A 140 -0.73 10.85 13.20
CA GLY A 140 -1.89 10.72 12.32
C GLY A 140 -2.90 9.68 12.81
N TRP A 141 -2.45 8.63 13.50
CA TRP A 141 -3.27 7.52 13.95
C TRP A 141 -2.85 7.04 15.36
N PRO A 142 -3.01 7.87 16.41
CA PRO A 142 -2.50 7.59 17.75
C PRO A 142 -3.09 6.34 18.43
N GLY A 143 -4.19 5.80 17.90
CA GLY A 143 -4.84 4.58 18.40
C GLY A 143 -4.37 3.28 17.73
N LEU A 144 -3.44 3.34 16.76
CA LEU A 144 -2.93 2.15 16.09
C LEU A 144 -1.66 1.65 16.79
N THR A 145 -1.69 0.39 17.22
CA THR A 145 -0.54 -0.28 17.82
C THR A 145 0.35 -0.90 16.72
N PRO A 146 1.67 -0.64 16.72
CA PRO A 146 2.65 -1.36 15.90
C PRO A 146 2.57 -2.87 16.08
#